data_AF-T1DAQ5-F1
#
_entry.id   AF-T1DAQ5-F1
#
_cell.length_a   1.000
_cell.length_b   1.000
_cell.length_c   1.000
_cell.angle_alpha   90.00
_cell.angle_beta   90.00
_cell.angle_gamma   90.00
#
_symmetry.space_group_name_H-M   'P 1'
#
loop_
_entity.id
_entity.type
_entity.pdbx_description
1 polymer ?
#
loop_
_entity_poly.entity_id
_entity_poly.type
_entity_poly.pdbx_seq_one_letter_code
_entity_poly.pdbx_strand_id
1 'polypeptide(L)'
;VRRAEAKTRPELKRSRYVWLKNEANLTDTQRAQLTWLTRPSMRLQTARAARWRDDFNGLYDQSDPDEAEAYLERWCYGAKRSRLGPLKE
;
A
#
# COMPACT_ATOMS: atom_id res chain seq x y z
N VAL A 1 -6.49 3.64 -5.00
CA VAL A 1 -7.50 2.55 -5.08
C VAL A 1 -7.37 1.85 -6.40
N ARG A 2 -7.30 0.52 -6.41
CA ARG A 2 -7.26 -0.26 -7.65
C ARG A 2 -8.62 -0.16 -8.34
N ARG A 3 -8.68 0.47 -9.52
CA ARG A 3 -9.94 0.73 -10.24
C ARG A 3 -10.70 -0.56 -10.58
N ALA A 4 -9.98 -1.63 -10.92
CA ALA A 4 -10.59 -2.92 -11.24
C ALA A 4 -11.31 -3.54 -10.02
N GLU A 5 -10.69 -3.46 -8.85
CA GLU A 5 -11.25 -4.02 -7.60
C GLU A 5 -12.43 -3.19 -7.08
N ALA A 6 -12.38 -1.86 -7.21
CA ALA A 6 -13.46 -0.98 -6.78
C ALA A 6 -14.80 -1.21 -7.52
N LYS A 7 -14.78 -1.89 -8.68
CA LYS A 7 -16.00 -2.28 -9.40
C LYS A 7 -16.79 -3.37 -8.67
N THR A 8 -16.12 -4.25 -7.94
CA THR A 8 -16.72 -5.43 -7.27
C THR A 8 -16.67 -5.35 -5.74
N ARG A 9 -15.90 -4.42 -5.18
CA ARG A 9 -15.76 -4.20 -3.73
C ARG A 9 -16.35 -2.83 -3.35
N PRO A 10 -17.66 -2.73 -3.03
CA PRO A 10 -18.31 -1.46 -2.70
C PRO A 10 -17.69 -0.75 -1.49
N GLU A 11 -17.02 -1.48 -0.61
CA GLU A 11 -16.26 -0.99 0.55
C GLU A 11 -15.17 0.02 0.14
N LEU A 12 -14.65 -0.10 -1.09
CA LEU A 12 -13.63 0.81 -1.61
C LEU A 12 -14.21 2.14 -2.14
N LYS A 13 -15.54 2.28 -2.26
CA LYS A 13 -16.15 3.53 -2.74
C LYS A 13 -15.78 4.67 -1.80
N ARG A 14 -15.46 5.83 -2.39
CA ARG A 14 -15.06 7.05 -1.66
C ARG A 14 -13.85 6.87 -0.71
N SER A 15 -13.07 5.78 -0.84
CA SER A 15 -11.88 5.55 -0.02
C SER A 15 -10.58 6.13 -0.60
N ARG A 16 -10.62 6.80 -1.77
CA ARG A 16 -9.42 7.21 -2.52
C ARG A 16 -8.35 7.89 -1.65
N TYR A 17 -8.76 8.86 -0.85
CA TYR A 17 -7.84 9.70 -0.10
C TYR A 17 -7.24 9.02 1.13
N VAL A 18 -7.91 8.01 1.72
CA VAL A 18 -7.32 7.26 2.85
C VAL A 18 -6.11 6.46 2.42
N TRP A 19 -6.07 6.06 1.14
CA TRP A 19 -4.90 5.42 0.60
C TRP A 19 -3.83 6.44 0.28
N LEU A 20 -4.13 7.58 -0.35
CA LEU A 20 -3.10 8.49 -0.91
C LEU A 20 -2.29 9.29 0.12
N LYS A 21 -2.78 9.45 1.34
CA LYS A 21 -2.14 10.27 2.36
C LYS A 21 -1.15 9.44 3.19
N ASN A 22 -0.09 10.10 3.65
CA ASN A 22 0.74 9.57 4.74
C ASN A 22 -0.08 9.51 6.02
N GLU A 23 0.27 8.58 6.91
CA GLU A 23 -0.46 8.34 8.16
C GLU A 23 -0.61 9.60 9.03
N ALA A 24 0.45 10.41 9.10
CA ALA A 24 0.46 11.70 9.80
C ALA A 24 -0.55 12.72 9.26
N ASN A 25 -0.97 12.60 7.98
CA ASN A 25 -1.86 13.53 7.30
C ASN A 25 -3.32 13.05 7.23
N LEU A 26 -3.63 11.90 7.84
CA LEU A 26 -4.98 11.36 7.92
C LEU A 26 -5.77 12.09 9.02
N THR A 27 -7.01 12.47 8.70
CA THR A 27 -7.97 12.86 9.75
C THR A 27 -8.41 11.63 10.54
N ASP A 28 -9.00 11.82 11.72
CA ASP A 28 -9.43 10.68 12.56
C ASP A 28 -10.46 9.79 11.85
N THR A 29 -11.40 10.39 11.11
CA THR A 29 -12.35 9.65 10.26
C THR A 29 -11.64 8.83 9.18
N GLN A 30 -10.61 9.41 8.55
CA GLN A 30 -9.84 8.73 7.51
C GLN A 30 -9.01 7.58 8.10
N ARG A 31 -8.42 7.77 9.29
CA ARG A 31 -7.69 6.73 10.03
C ARG A 31 -8.62 5.58 10.41
N ALA A 32 -9.79 5.87 10.97
CA ALA A 32 -10.79 4.84 11.31
C ALA A 32 -11.24 4.06 10.07
N GLN A 33 -11.49 4.74 8.94
CA GLN A 33 -11.83 4.10 7.68
C GLN A 33 -10.70 3.21 7.17
N LEU A 34 -9.45 3.68 7.23
CA LEU A 34 -8.28 2.91 6.82
C LEU A 34 -8.15 1.65 7.68
N THR A 35 -8.24 1.77 9.01
CA THR A 35 -8.21 0.64 9.95
C THR A 35 -9.27 -0.41 9.65
N TRP A 36 -10.47 0.01 9.24
CA TRP A 36 -11.52 -0.93 8.85
C TRP A 36 -11.21 -1.62 7.50
N LEU A 37 -10.72 -0.88 6.51
CA LEU A 37 -10.37 -1.41 5.18
C LEU A 37 -9.15 -2.33 5.19
N THR A 38 -8.24 -2.19 6.15
CA THR A 38 -7.02 -3.00 6.26
C THR A 38 -7.19 -4.27 7.09
N ARG A 39 -8.38 -4.54 7.64
CA ARG A 39 -8.65 -5.76 8.40
C ARG A 39 -8.35 -7.01 7.57
N PRO A 40 -7.76 -8.07 8.15
CA PRO A 40 -7.45 -9.31 7.43
C PRO A 40 -8.66 -9.93 6.73
N SER A 41 -9.85 -9.82 7.33
CA SER A 41 -11.11 -10.33 6.76
C SER A 41 -11.52 -9.66 5.45
N MET A 42 -11.08 -8.42 5.19
CA MET A 42 -11.44 -7.68 3.97
C MET A 42 -10.72 -8.20 2.73
N ARG A 43 -9.55 -8.81 2.90
CA ARG A 43 -8.74 -9.44 1.83
C ARG A 43 -8.56 -8.55 0.58
N LEU A 44 -8.49 -7.23 0.77
CA LEU A 44 -8.42 -6.26 -0.34
C LEU A 44 -7.02 -6.23 -0.96
N GLN A 45 -6.95 -6.35 -2.28
CA GLN A 45 -5.73 -6.11 -3.05
C GLN A 45 -5.28 -4.65 -2.93
N THR A 46 -6.21 -3.71 -2.79
CA THR A 46 -5.91 -2.29 -2.57
C THR A 46 -5.17 -2.09 -1.24
N ALA A 47 -5.58 -2.78 -0.17
CA ALA A 47 -4.87 -2.73 1.11
C ALA A 47 -3.46 -3.31 1.00
N ARG A 48 -3.31 -4.45 0.29
CA ARG A 48 -1.98 -5.02 0.01
C ARG A 48 -1.09 -4.08 -0.80
N ALA A 49 -1.65 -3.43 -1.82
CA ALA A 49 -0.91 -2.49 -2.66
C ALA A 49 -0.49 -1.24 -1.88
N ALA A 50 -1.35 -0.75 -0.99
CA ALA A 50 -1.02 0.38 -0.12
C ALA A 50 0.16 0.03 0.81
N ARG A 51 0.16 -1.17 1.42
CA ARG A 51 1.30 -1.64 2.22
C ARG A 51 2.61 -1.63 1.42
N TRP A 52 2.65 -2.15 0.20
CA TRP A 52 3.87 -2.12 -0.61
C TRP A 52 4.38 -0.70 -0.89
N ARG A 53 3.47 0.24 -1.13
CA ARG A 53 3.83 1.64 -1.30
C ARG A 53 4.37 2.24 0.01
N ASP A 54 3.72 1.96 1.13
CA ASP A 54 4.16 2.49 2.44
C ASP A 54 5.51 1.89 2.83
N ASP A 55 5.70 0.59 2.62
CA ASP A 55 6.97 -0.10 2.80
C ASP A 55 8.05 0.57 1.93
N PHE A 56 7.76 0.99 0.68
CA PHE A 56 8.75 1.66 -0.19
C PHE A 56 9.37 2.92 0.44
N ASN A 57 8.65 3.63 1.32
CA ASN A 57 9.20 4.81 1.97
C ASN A 57 10.46 4.51 2.80
N GLY A 58 10.61 3.28 3.31
CA GLY A 58 11.81 2.86 4.04
C GLY A 58 13.10 2.97 3.23
N LEU A 59 13.02 3.03 1.89
CA LEU A 59 14.16 3.33 1.03
C LEU A 59 14.79 4.69 1.36
N TYR A 60 13.96 5.69 1.66
CA TYR A 60 14.43 7.06 1.95
C TYR A 60 14.99 7.21 3.37
N ASP A 61 14.79 6.21 4.23
CA ASP A 61 15.35 6.17 5.59
C ASP A 61 16.75 5.52 5.62
N GLN A 62 17.25 4.97 4.50
CA GLN A 62 18.57 4.35 4.43
C GLN A 62 19.68 5.42 4.46
N SER A 63 20.73 5.17 5.23
CA SER A 63 21.79 6.17 5.48
C SER A 63 22.94 6.12 4.47
N ASP A 64 23.10 5.00 3.76
CA ASP A 64 24.17 4.75 2.80
C ASP A 64 23.62 4.17 1.48
N PRO A 65 24.23 4.49 0.32
CA PRO A 65 23.82 3.95 -0.98
C PRO A 65 23.78 2.43 -1.08
N ASP A 66 24.72 1.70 -0.47
CA ASP A 66 24.78 0.25 -0.53
C ASP A 66 23.59 -0.37 0.24
N GLU A 67 23.22 0.22 1.36
CA GLU A 67 22.03 -0.18 2.13
C GLU A 67 20.73 0.11 1.35
N ALA A 68 20.68 1.26 0.67
CA ALA A 68 19.55 1.65 -0.18
C ALA A 68 19.38 0.70 -1.37
N GLU A 69 20.47 0.31 -2.03
CA GLU A 69 20.44 -0.68 -3.11
C GLU A 69 19.93 -2.03 -2.61
N ALA A 70 20.52 -2.55 -1.53
CA ALA A 70 20.09 -3.82 -0.95
C ALA A 70 18.63 -3.77 -0.47
N TYR A 71 18.17 -2.64 0.05
CA TYR A 71 16.77 -2.40 0.40
C TYR A 71 15.86 -2.48 -0.82
N LEU A 72 16.21 -1.76 -1.88
CA LEU A 72 15.45 -1.69 -3.12
C LEU A 72 15.34 -3.06 -3.79
N GLU A 73 16.40 -3.86 -3.79
CA GLU A 73 16.38 -5.23 -4.30
C GLU A 73 15.39 -6.12 -3.54
N ARG A 74 15.42 -6.09 -2.20
CA ARG A 74 14.48 -6.83 -1.35
C ARG A 74 13.04 -6.38 -1.59
N TRP A 75 12.83 -5.08 -1.68
CA TRP A 75 11.51 -4.50 -1.98
C TRP A 75 11.00 -4.99 -3.33
N CYS A 76 11.80 -4.88 -4.39
CA CYS A 76 11.46 -5.34 -5.74
C CYS A 76 11.14 -6.84 -5.76
N TYR A 77 11.95 -7.65 -5.09
CA TYR A 77 11.75 -9.10 -4.97
C TYR A 77 10.40 -9.44 -4.32
N GLY A 78 10.03 -8.73 -3.26
CA GLY A 78 8.78 -8.92 -2.54
C GLY A 78 7.56 -8.39 -3.29
N ALA A 79 7.66 -7.20 -3.87
CA ALA A 79 6.61 -6.56 -4.65
C ALA A 79 6.19 -7.43 -5.86
N LYS A 80 7.15 -8.03 -6.58
CA LYS A 80 6.88 -8.99 -7.66
C LYS A 80 6.11 -10.23 -7.18
N ARG A 81 6.34 -10.68 -5.94
CA ARG A 81 5.67 -11.84 -5.33
C ARG A 81 4.35 -11.50 -4.65
N SER A 82 3.97 -10.22 -4.57
CA SER A 82 2.73 -9.73 -3.94
C SER A 82 1.43 -10.21 -4.58
N ARG A 83 1.53 -10.86 -5.76
CA ARG A 83 0.41 -11.30 -6.60
C ARG A 83 -0.47 -10.14 -7.11
N LEU A 84 0.05 -8.90 -7.10
CA LEU A 84 -0.61 -7.73 -7.67
C LEU A 84 -0.18 -7.57 -9.12
N GLY A 85 -1.10 -7.77 -10.08
CA GLY A 85 -0.79 -7.73 -11.52
C GLY A 85 0.12 -6.57 -11.97
N PRO A 86 -0.18 -5.30 -11.63
CA PRO A 86 0.64 -4.15 -12.02
C PRO A 86 2.04 -4.04 -11.41
N LEU A 87 2.41 -4.92 -10.46
CA LEU A 87 3.73 -4.92 -9.80
C LEU A 87 4.59 -6.13 -10.22
N LYS A 88 4.11 -6.95 -11.16
CA LYS A 88 4.76 -8.20 -11.55
C LYS A 88 5.70 -8.07 -12.74
N GLU A 89 5.62 -6.98 -13.48
CA GLU A 89 6.43 -6.73 -14.68
C GLU A 89 7.61 -5.82 -14.36
#